data_AF-A0A2E8K8U8-F1
#
_entry.id   AF-A0A2E8K8U8-F1
#
_cell.length_a   1.000
_cell.length_b   1.000
_cell.length_c   1.000
_cell.angle_alpha   90.00
_cell.angle_beta   90.00
_cell.angle_gamma   90.00
#
_symmetry.space_group_name_H-M   'P 1'
#
loop_
_entity.id
_entity.type
_entity.pdbx_description
1 polymer ?
#
loop_
_entity_poly.entity_id
_entity_poly.type
_entity_poly.pdbx_seq_one_letter_code
_entity_poly.pdbx_strand_id
1 'polypeptide(L)'
;MFGLPETFLQLAFVETFIMAFRWVWPLSEFLHFVGLALLVGIVGLYDARLLGVAPQMPVAPLRQLLPWAVLGFCLCVFTGLLFVTGLWTNVQVHPLEAIAFDTFLQIKLSFIGLAGINLLVLYQSGISDEVDKLGPGDDASTKAKIIAASSLFLWVGVIYWGRLIPWGL
;
A
#
# COMPACT_ATOMS: atom_id res chain seq x y z
N MET A 1 7.37 17.70 -22.23
CA MET A 1 8.42 17.17 -21.34
C MET A 1 8.54 18.14 -20.19
N PHE A 2 8.09 17.77 -18.99
CA PHE A 2 8.09 18.67 -17.83
C PHE A 2 9.54 19.10 -17.55
N GLY A 3 9.83 20.42 -17.51
CA GLY A 3 11.16 20.99 -17.29
C GLY A 3 11.66 20.84 -15.86
N LEU A 4 11.53 19.65 -15.29
CA LEU A 4 12.06 19.32 -13.97
C LEU A 4 13.59 19.20 -14.06
N PRO A 5 14.33 19.62 -13.03
CA PRO A 5 15.78 19.43 -12.97
C PRO A 5 16.13 17.95 -13.13
N GLU A 6 17.26 17.64 -13.79
CA GLU A 6 17.72 16.25 -13.90
C GLU A 6 17.94 15.60 -12.53
N THR A 7 18.26 16.38 -11.50
CA THR A 7 18.44 15.88 -10.12
C THR A 7 17.13 15.72 -9.33
N PHE A 8 15.97 15.97 -9.93
CA PHE A 8 14.70 15.90 -9.22
C PHE A 8 14.40 14.44 -8.79
N LEU A 9 14.14 14.23 -7.50
CA LEU A 9 14.04 12.94 -6.80
C LEU A 9 15.35 12.12 -6.72
N GLN A 10 16.45 12.60 -7.30
CA GLN A 10 17.76 12.02 -7.09
C GLN A 10 18.36 12.56 -5.79
N LEU A 11 18.17 11.82 -4.71
CA LEU A 11 18.56 12.25 -3.36
C LEU A 11 19.97 11.74 -3.02
N ALA A 12 20.98 12.60 -3.20
CA ALA A 12 22.38 12.25 -2.96
C ALA A 12 22.65 11.66 -1.55
N PHE A 13 21.92 12.11 -0.53
CA PHE A 13 22.04 11.56 0.82
C PHE A 13 21.53 10.11 0.91
N VAL A 14 20.47 9.75 0.16
CA VAL A 14 19.93 8.38 0.12
C VAL A 14 20.92 7.47 -0.60
N GLU A 15 21.41 7.90 -1.76
CA GLU A 15 22.43 7.15 -2.53
C GLU A 15 23.68 6.90 -1.68
N THR A 16 24.21 7.96 -1.05
CA THR A 16 25.38 7.86 -0.17
C THR A 16 25.11 6.91 1.01
N PHE A 17 23.92 6.97 1.61
CA PHE A 17 23.56 6.11 2.73
C PHE A 17 23.48 4.62 2.32
N ILE A 18 22.88 4.32 1.17
CA ILE A 18 22.82 2.96 0.62
C ILE A 18 24.23 2.45 0.27
N MET A 19 25.06 3.27 -0.37
CA MET A 19 26.43 2.91 -0.72
C MET A 19 27.32 2.71 0.50
N ALA A 20 27.16 3.54 1.54
CA ALA A 20 27.93 3.46 2.78
C ALA A 20 27.56 2.23 3.61
N PHE A 21 26.29 1.81 3.58
CA PHE A 21 25.77 0.74 4.44
C PHE A 21 25.02 -0.32 3.63
N ARG A 22 25.71 -1.44 3.33
CA ARG A 22 25.18 -2.55 2.52
C ARG A 22 23.90 -3.19 3.08
N TRP A 23 23.59 -3.01 4.36
CA TRP A 23 22.39 -3.56 5.01
C TRP A 23 21.14 -2.68 4.83
N VAL A 24 21.27 -1.43 4.38
CA VAL A 24 20.14 -0.49 4.25
C VAL A 24 19.09 -1.00 3.28
N TRP A 25 19.52 -1.50 2.12
CA TRP A 25 18.60 -2.03 1.11
C TRP A 25 17.88 -3.31 1.60
N PRO A 26 18.59 -4.36 2.07
CA PRO A 26 17.94 -5.54 2.64
C PRO A 26 17.02 -5.24 3.83
N LEU A 27 17.40 -4.31 4.71
CA LEU A 27 16.56 -3.90 5.83
C LEU A 27 15.28 -3.20 5.33
N SER A 28 15.40 -2.37 4.30
CA SER A 28 14.24 -1.70 3.69
C SER A 28 13.30 -2.71 3.04
N GLU A 29 13.83 -3.73 2.35
CA GLU A 29 13.04 -4.85 1.81
C GLU A 29 12.29 -5.59 2.92
N PHE A 30 13.00 -5.96 3.99
CA PHE A 30 12.38 -6.60 5.16
C PHE A 30 11.26 -5.74 5.76
N LEU A 31 11.53 -4.47 6.04
CA LEU A 31 10.53 -3.54 6.61
C LEU A 31 9.35 -3.31 5.67
N HIS A 32 9.57 -3.29 4.36
CA HIS A 32 8.49 -3.19 3.38
C HIS A 32 7.57 -4.42 3.43
N PHE A 33 8.13 -5.64 3.53
CA PHE A 33 7.33 -6.85 3.68
C PHE A 33 6.59 -6.91 5.01
N VAL A 34 7.21 -6.50 6.11
CA VAL A 34 6.53 -6.36 7.41
C VAL A 34 5.38 -5.35 7.29
N GLY A 35 5.61 -4.21 6.64
CA GLY A 35 4.58 -3.20 6.39
C GLY A 35 3.41 -3.73 5.56
N LEU A 36 3.70 -4.49 4.49
CA LEU A 36 2.69 -5.15 3.66
C LEU A 36 1.89 -6.17 4.46
N ALA A 37 2.55 -6.99 5.29
CA ALA A 37 1.88 -7.99 6.13
C ALA A 37 0.93 -7.33 7.15
N LEU A 38 1.36 -6.24 7.80
CA LEU A 38 0.52 -5.48 8.72
C LEU A 38 -0.68 -4.85 7.98
N LEU A 39 -0.41 -4.13 6.91
CA LEU A 39 -1.44 -3.40 6.16
C LEU A 39 -2.45 -4.35 5.53
N VAL A 40 -2.00 -5.26 4.66
CA VAL A 40 -2.87 -6.13 3.88
C VAL A 40 -3.44 -7.25 4.74
N GLY A 41 -2.72 -7.72 5.77
CA GLY A 41 -3.25 -8.70 6.70
C GLY A 41 -4.41 -8.16 7.51
N ILE A 42 -4.29 -6.95 8.07
CA ILE A 42 -5.34 -6.35 8.91
C ILE A 42 -6.51 -5.88 8.06
N VAL A 43 -6.26 -5.14 6.97
CA VAL A 43 -7.31 -4.69 6.05
C VAL A 43 -8.00 -5.89 5.40
N GLY A 44 -7.24 -6.91 4.99
CA GLY A 44 -7.80 -8.11 4.38
C GLY A 44 -8.69 -8.90 5.34
N LEU A 45 -8.34 -8.97 6.64
CA LEU A 45 -9.19 -9.60 7.65
C LEU A 45 -10.48 -8.81 7.89
N TYR A 46 -10.38 -7.47 7.92
CA TYR A 46 -11.53 -6.57 8.00
C TYR A 46 -12.46 -6.76 6.80
N ASP A 47 -11.92 -6.74 5.58
CA ASP A 47 -12.67 -6.93 4.34
C ASP A 47 -13.30 -8.34 4.27
N ALA A 48 -12.56 -9.38 4.66
CA ALA A 48 -13.08 -10.76 4.71
C ALA A 48 -14.25 -10.90 5.70
N ARG A 49 -14.22 -10.19 6.83
CA ARG A 49 -15.35 -10.13 7.76
C ARG A 49 -16.58 -9.49 7.10
N LEU A 50 -16.41 -8.39 6.36
CA LEU A 50 -17.52 -7.73 5.67
C LEU A 50 -18.09 -8.56 4.52
N LEU A 51 -17.23 -9.34 3.84
CA LEU A 51 -17.64 -10.26 2.78
C LEU A 51 -18.32 -11.55 3.31
N GLY A 52 -18.37 -11.75 4.62
CA GLY A 52 -19.04 -12.91 5.23
C GLY A 52 -18.18 -14.17 5.30
N VAL A 53 -16.86 -14.07 5.16
CA VAL A 53 -15.93 -15.22 5.30
C VAL A 53 -15.83 -15.65 6.76
N ALA A 54 -15.84 -14.69 7.69
CA ALA A 54 -15.79 -14.93 9.13
C ALA A 54 -16.88 -14.13 9.87
N PRO A 55 -18.17 -14.40 9.62
CA PRO A 55 -19.28 -13.54 10.06
C PRO A 55 -19.38 -13.42 11.58
N GLN A 56 -18.89 -14.41 12.33
CA GLN A 56 -18.89 -14.38 13.80
C GLN A 56 -17.78 -13.50 14.40
N MET A 57 -16.83 -13.01 13.60
CA MET A 57 -15.77 -12.16 14.11
C MET A 57 -16.31 -10.75 14.43
N PRO A 58 -16.14 -10.24 15.65
CA PRO A 58 -16.62 -8.91 15.99
C PRO A 58 -15.80 -7.84 15.26
N VAL A 59 -16.47 -6.81 14.73
CA VAL A 59 -15.82 -5.70 14.00
C VAL A 59 -15.01 -4.80 14.95
N ALA A 60 -15.50 -4.57 16.18
CA ALA A 60 -14.87 -3.66 17.12
C ALA A 60 -13.40 -4.04 17.47
N PRO A 61 -13.05 -5.30 17.78
CA PRO A 61 -11.65 -5.70 17.96
C PRO A 61 -10.80 -5.57 16.70
N LEU A 62 -11.34 -5.82 15.51
CA LEU A 62 -10.62 -5.61 14.25
C LEU A 62 -10.28 -4.14 14.05
N ARG A 63 -11.18 -3.23 14.44
CA ARG A 63 -10.95 -1.80 14.35
C ARG A 63 -9.77 -1.33 15.22
N GLN A 64 -9.55 -1.97 16.37
CA GLN A 64 -8.39 -1.69 17.22
C GLN A 64 -7.04 -2.05 16.55
N LEU A 65 -7.06 -2.89 15.52
CA LEU A 65 -5.88 -3.24 14.74
C LEU A 65 -5.58 -2.22 13.61
N LEU A 66 -6.54 -1.39 13.20
CA LEU A 66 -6.34 -0.43 12.10
C LEU A 66 -5.15 0.53 12.31
N PRO A 67 -4.82 1.01 13.51
CA PRO A 67 -3.59 1.80 13.71
C PRO A 67 -2.32 1.06 13.30
N TRP A 68 -2.27 -0.27 13.45
CA TRP A 68 -1.15 -1.09 12.98
C TRP A 68 -1.13 -1.23 11.45
N ALA A 69 -2.30 -1.23 10.81
CA ALA A 69 -2.38 -1.17 9.34
C ALA A 69 -1.83 0.17 8.83
N VAL A 70 -2.14 1.29 9.51
CA VAL A 70 -1.59 2.62 9.20
C VAL A 70 -0.08 2.63 9.39
N LEU A 71 0.45 2.06 10.48
CA LEU A 71 1.89 1.91 10.68
C LEU A 71 2.51 1.10 9.53
N GLY A 72 1.89 0.00 9.12
CA GLY A 72 2.33 -0.81 7.99
C GLY A 72 2.37 -0.03 6.68
N PHE A 73 1.33 0.78 6.42
CA PHE A 73 1.32 1.70 5.28
C PHE A 73 2.45 2.72 5.33
N CYS A 74 2.69 3.36 6.48
CA CYS A 74 3.80 4.29 6.65
C CYS A 74 5.15 3.62 6.37
N LEU A 75 5.39 2.41 6.90
CA LEU A 75 6.60 1.63 6.62
C LEU A 75 6.77 1.40 5.11
N CYS A 76 5.71 0.97 4.42
CA CYS A 76 5.71 0.76 2.97
C CYS A 76 6.00 2.04 2.19
N VAL A 77 5.44 3.18 2.60
CA VAL A 77 5.68 4.47 1.94
C VAL A 77 7.14 4.89 2.10
N PHE A 78 7.69 4.89 3.32
CA PHE A 78 9.07 5.32 3.54
C PHE A 78 10.09 4.42 2.83
N THR A 79 9.91 3.10 2.92
CA THR A 79 10.79 2.15 2.22
C THR A 79 10.59 2.18 0.70
N GLY A 80 9.36 2.37 0.22
CA GLY A 80 9.07 2.53 -1.20
C GLY A 80 9.69 3.80 -1.80
N LEU A 81 9.66 4.92 -1.06
CA LEU A 81 10.36 6.14 -1.43
C LEU A 81 11.88 5.92 -1.47
N LEU A 82 12.44 5.19 -0.50
CA LEU A 82 13.85 4.80 -0.52
C LEU A 82 14.18 3.97 -1.76
N PHE A 83 13.34 3.00 -2.15
CA PHE A 83 13.57 2.22 -3.37
C PHE A 83 13.61 3.10 -4.61
N VAL A 84 12.60 3.96 -4.79
CA VAL A 84 12.51 4.84 -5.98
C VAL A 84 13.66 5.83 -6.04
N THR A 85 13.98 6.50 -4.92
CA THR A 85 15.06 7.50 -4.87
C THR A 85 16.46 6.87 -4.86
N GLY A 86 16.58 5.60 -4.48
CA GLY A 86 17.81 4.81 -4.50
C GLY A 86 17.99 3.92 -5.73
N LEU A 87 17.12 4.01 -6.74
CA LEU A 87 17.17 3.18 -7.96
C LEU A 87 18.52 3.29 -8.67
N TRP A 88 19.06 4.50 -8.80
CA TRP A 88 20.34 4.75 -9.48
C TRP A 88 21.47 3.90 -8.90
N THR A 89 21.51 3.74 -7.57
CA THR A 89 22.55 3.00 -6.86
C THR A 89 22.46 1.48 -7.09
N ASN A 90 21.27 0.95 -7.35
CA ASN A 90 21.05 -0.50 -7.44
C ASN A 90 20.91 -1.02 -8.86
N VAL A 91 20.25 -0.26 -9.74
CA VAL A 91 19.90 -0.70 -11.10
C VAL A 91 20.20 0.36 -12.17
N GLN A 92 20.85 1.47 -11.80
CA GLN A 92 21.28 2.54 -12.74
C GLN A 92 20.14 3.20 -13.53
N VAL A 93 18.91 3.12 -13.02
CA VAL A 93 17.74 3.80 -13.59
C VAL A 93 17.49 5.10 -12.83
N HIS A 94 17.19 6.17 -13.58
CA HIS A 94 16.87 7.46 -12.96
C HIS A 94 15.47 7.42 -12.31
N PRO A 95 15.26 7.94 -11.08
CA PRO A 95 13.96 7.88 -10.40
C PRO A 95 12.80 8.46 -11.21
N LEU A 96 13.03 9.57 -11.94
CA LEU A 96 12.04 10.16 -12.83
C LEU A 96 11.70 9.27 -14.03
N GLU A 97 12.67 8.51 -14.55
CA GLU A 97 12.47 7.60 -15.67
C GLU A 97 11.56 6.45 -15.24
N ALA A 98 11.83 5.85 -14.08
CA ALA A 98 10.95 4.84 -13.50
C ALA A 98 9.52 5.37 -13.31
N ILE A 99 9.34 6.57 -12.73
CA ILE A 99 7.99 7.14 -12.55
C ILE A 99 7.30 7.43 -13.90
N ALA A 100 8.06 7.90 -14.90
CA ALA A 100 7.50 8.33 -16.18
C ALA A 100 7.24 7.20 -17.18
N PHE A 101 8.00 6.10 -17.12
CA PHE A 101 7.99 5.06 -18.15
C PHE A 101 7.72 3.65 -17.62
N ASP A 102 8.01 3.35 -16.36
CA ASP A 102 7.67 2.03 -15.80
C ASP A 102 6.16 1.93 -15.59
N THR A 103 5.52 1.22 -16.52
CA THR A 103 4.07 0.99 -16.53
C THR A 103 3.62 0.21 -15.28
N PHE A 104 4.43 -0.72 -14.76
CA PHE A 104 4.07 -1.48 -13.56
C PHE A 104 4.10 -0.60 -12.32
N LEU A 105 5.09 0.30 -12.19
CA LEU A 105 5.12 1.29 -11.12
C LEU A 105 3.92 2.23 -11.19
N GLN A 106 3.57 2.73 -12.38
CA GLN A 106 2.42 3.61 -12.58
C GLN A 106 1.09 2.95 -12.21
N ILE A 107 0.88 1.70 -12.62
CA ILE A 107 -0.33 0.95 -12.28
C ILE A 107 -0.37 0.72 -10.76
N LYS A 108 0.75 0.33 -10.13
CA LYS A 108 0.83 0.17 -8.67
C LYS A 108 0.44 1.46 -7.95
N LEU A 109 0.99 2.60 -8.34
CA LEU A 109 0.69 3.91 -7.74
C LEU A 109 -0.79 4.28 -7.94
N SER A 110 -1.36 3.97 -9.11
CA SER A 110 -2.78 4.17 -9.39
C SER A 110 -3.67 3.32 -8.47
N PHE A 111 -3.31 2.05 -8.25
CA PHE A 111 -4.01 1.17 -7.31
C PHE A 111 -3.93 1.67 -5.87
N ILE A 112 -2.78 2.20 -5.43
CA ILE A 112 -2.64 2.85 -4.12
C ILE A 112 -3.57 4.06 -4.01
N GLY A 113 -3.60 4.92 -5.04
CA GLY A 113 -4.49 6.08 -5.10
C GLY A 113 -5.97 5.69 -5.04
N LEU A 114 -6.38 4.68 -5.81
CA LEU A 114 -7.73 4.13 -5.80
C LEU A 114 -8.08 3.48 -4.45
N ALA A 115 -7.13 2.84 -3.77
CA ALA A 115 -7.34 2.31 -2.42
C ALA A 115 -7.59 3.44 -1.42
N GLY A 116 -6.86 4.56 -1.54
CA GLY A 116 -7.11 5.78 -0.77
C GLY A 116 -8.51 6.35 -1.04
N ILE A 117 -8.94 6.43 -2.29
CA ILE A 117 -10.30 6.87 -2.66
C ILE A 117 -11.35 5.91 -2.08
N ASN A 118 -11.16 4.60 -2.19
CA ASN A 118 -12.08 3.60 -1.65
C ASN A 118 -12.24 3.75 -0.13
N LEU A 119 -11.14 4.03 0.59
CA LEU A 119 -11.16 4.33 2.02
C LEU A 119 -11.90 5.64 2.32
N LEU A 120 -11.67 6.69 1.53
CA LEU A 120 -12.39 7.96 1.69
C LEU A 120 -13.90 7.78 1.48
N VAL A 121 -14.31 7.00 0.47
CA VAL A 121 -15.71 6.67 0.24
C VAL A 121 -16.31 5.93 1.43
N LEU A 122 -15.62 4.95 2.01
CA LEU A 122 -16.08 4.22 3.21
C LEU A 122 -16.42 5.18 4.37
N TYR A 123 -15.53 6.13 4.65
CA TYR A 123 -15.72 7.07 5.76
C TYR A 123 -16.71 8.19 5.45
N GLN A 124 -16.64 8.80 4.27
CA GLN A 124 -17.48 9.96 3.91
C GLN A 124 -18.93 9.60 3.60
N SER A 125 -19.21 8.36 3.20
CA SER A 125 -20.56 7.90 2.88
C SER A 125 -21.36 7.41 4.11
N GLY A 126 -20.77 7.40 5.30
CA GLY A 126 -21.38 6.85 6.51
C GLY A 126 -21.44 5.31 6.56
N ILE A 127 -20.89 4.61 5.56
CA ILE A 127 -20.80 3.13 5.57
C ILE A 127 -19.93 2.67 6.74
N SER A 128 -18.89 3.41 7.10
CA SER A 128 -18.09 3.10 8.30
C SER A 128 -18.91 3.03 9.59
N ASP A 129 -19.86 3.95 9.80
CA ASP A 129 -20.74 3.97 10.97
C ASP A 129 -21.76 2.81 10.96
N GLU A 130 -22.19 2.37 9.78
CA GLU A 130 -23.02 1.17 9.62
C GLU A 130 -22.23 -0.08 10.02
N VAL A 131 -21.00 -0.20 9.49
CA VAL A 131 -20.11 -1.33 9.75
C VAL A 131 -19.72 -1.42 11.23
N ASP A 132 -19.49 -0.29 11.89
CA ASP A 132 -19.15 -0.23 13.32
C ASP A 132 -20.26 -0.77 14.24
N LYS A 133 -21.51 -0.82 13.76
CA LYS A 133 -22.66 -1.33 14.51
C LYS A 133 -22.87 -2.83 14.35
N LEU A 134 -22.12 -3.48 13.45
CA LEU A 134 -22.28 -4.91 13.19
C LEU A 134 -21.82 -5.74 14.38
N GLY A 135 -22.73 -6.55 14.91
CA GLY A 135 -22.45 -7.58 15.89
C GLY A 135 -21.87 -8.87 15.28
N PRO A 136 -21.50 -9.84 16.12
CA PRO A 136 -21.19 -11.20 15.66
C PRO A 136 -22.38 -11.83 14.93
N GLY A 137 -22.15 -12.31 13.71
CA GLY A 137 -23.17 -12.94 12.87
C GLY A 137 -23.97 -11.97 11.99
N ASP A 138 -23.91 -10.67 12.26
CA ASP A 138 -24.61 -9.67 11.44
C ASP A 138 -23.98 -9.56 10.05
N ASP A 139 -24.84 -9.46 9.04
CA ASP A 139 -24.42 -9.33 7.66
C ASP A 139 -24.17 -7.85 7.30
N ALA A 140 -23.10 -7.60 6.56
CA ALA A 140 -22.80 -6.25 6.10
C ALA A 140 -23.68 -5.89 4.90
N SER A 141 -24.00 -4.60 4.74
CA SER A 141 -24.74 -4.13 3.58
C SER A 141 -24.02 -4.43 2.27
N THR A 142 -24.76 -4.54 1.17
CA THR A 142 -24.20 -4.74 -0.16
C THR A 142 -23.16 -3.68 -0.53
N LYS A 143 -23.36 -2.43 -0.07
CA LYS A 143 -22.40 -1.34 -0.29
C LYS A 143 -21.08 -1.60 0.45
N ALA A 144 -21.14 -1.99 1.73
CA ALA A 144 -19.96 -2.36 2.50
C ALA A 144 -19.22 -3.55 1.87
N LYS A 145 -19.94 -4.55 1.36
CA LYS A 145 -19.34 -5.70 0.64
C LYS A 145 -18.62 -5.27 -0.64
N ILE A 146 -19.19 -4.35 -1.41
CA ILE A 146 -18.53 -3.81 -2.62
C ILE A 146 -17.24 -3.09 -2.24
N ILE A 147 -17.28 -2.21 -1.22
CA ILE A 147 -16.09 -1.50 -0.74
C ILE A 147 -14.99 -2.48 -0.27
N ALA A 148 -15.36 -3.53 0.46
CA ALA A 148 -14.44 -4.56 0.94
C ALA A 148 -13.84 -5.37 -0.22
N ALA A 149 -14.65 -5.79 -1.19
CA ALA A 149 -14.17 -6.49 -2.38
C ALA A 149 -13.22 -5.63 -3.22
N SER A 150 -13.57 -4.35 -3.42
CA SER A 150 -12.72 -3.38 -4.10
C SER A 150 -11.40 -3.16 -3.36
N SER A 151 -11.43 -3.02 -2.04
CA SER A 151 -10.24 -2.88 -1.19
C SER A 151 -9.30 -4.09 -1.35
N LEU A 152 -9.81 -5.32 -1.21
CA LEU A 152 -9.03 -6.53 -1.41
C LEU A 152 -8.43 -6.62 -2.80
N PHE A 153 -9.22 -6.37 -3.84
CA PHE A 153 -8.74 -6.37 -5.23
C PHE A 153 -7.62 -5.34 -5.44
N LEU A 154 -7.78 -4.14 -4.89
CA LEU A 154 -6.80 -3.07 -5.00
C LEU A 154 -5.49 -3.44 -4.27
N TRP A 155 -5.55 -3.93 -3.03
CA TRP A 155 -4.33 -4.30 -2.30
C TRP A 155 -3.60 -5.50 -2.91
N VAL A 156 -4.34 -6.51 -3.39
CA VAL A 156 -3.75 -7.62 -4.15
C VAL A 156 -3.08 -7.11 -5.42
N GLY A 157 -3.71 -6.18 -6.13
CA GLY A 157 -3.12 -5.51 -7.27
C GLY A 157 -1.85 -4.72 -6.93
N VAL A 158 -1.83 -3.96 -5.84
CA VAL A 158 -0.62 -3.25 -5.38
C VAL A 158 0.56 -4.21 -5.19
N ILE A 159 0.32 -5.38 -4.60
CA ILE A 159 1.36 -6.41 -4.41
C ILE A 159 1.79 -6.99 -5.78
N TYR A 160 0.82 -7.39 -6.60
CA TYR A 160 1.08 -8.01 -7.90
C TYR A 160 1.89 -7.10 -8.82
N TRP A 161 1.42 -5.86 -9.04
CA TRP A 161 2.11 -4.88 -9.87
C TRP A 161 3.44 -4.45 -9.24
N GLY A 162 3.52 -4.37 -7.92
CA GLY A 162 4.78 -4.10 -7.22
C GLY A 162 5.85 -5.17 -7.44
N ARG A 163 5.47 -6.44 -7.56
CA ARG A 163 6.40 -7.52 -7.90
C ARG A 163 6.90 -7.44 -9.35
N LEU A 164 6.13 -6.79 -10.23
CA LEU A 164 6.44 -6.70 -11.65
C LEU A 164 7.33 -5.49 -12.04
N ILE A 165 7.52 -4.52 -11.14
CA ILE A 165 8.37 -3.32 -11.35
C ILE A 165 9.71 -3.66 -12.03
N PRO A 166 10.50 -4.66 -11.58
CA PRO A 166 11.80 -4.95 -12.20
C PRO A 166 11.75 -5.34 -13.69
N TRP A 167 10.58 -5.70 -14.23
CA TRP A 167 10.41 -6.05 -15.65
C TRP A 167 10.05 -4.84 -16.52
N GLY A 168 9.71 -3.70 -15.91
CA GLY A 168 9.40 -2.45 -16.61
C GLY A 168 10.52 -1.42 -16.55
N LEU A 169 11.59 -1.71 -15.81
CA LEU A 169 12.83 -0.95 -15.71
C LEU A 169 13.79 -1.28 -16.87
#